data_AF-A0A355EZT6-F1
#
_entry.id   AF-A0A355EZT6-F1
#
_cell.length_a   1.000
_cell.length_b   1.000
_cell.length_c   1.000
_cell.angle_alpha   90.00
_cell.angle_beta   90.00
_cell.angle_gamma   90.00
#
_symmetry.space_group_name_H-M   'P 1'
#
loop_
_entity.id
_entity.type
_entity.pdbx_description
1 polymer ?
#
loop_
_entity_poly.entity_id
_entity_poly.type
_entity_poly.pdbx_seq_one_letter_code
_entity_poly.pdbx_strand_id
1 'polypeptide(L)'
;MKTLLSLVAAAALLGPPEAPGRAVDNLTAFARLLGYVRFFHPSDEAAAADWNRVAVAGIPVVEPAADPAALARALESFFRPLAPTVRVYPTGGARPELPVALLPVTGGAPRRIVAWR
;
A
#
# COMPACT_ATOMS: atom_id res chain seq x y z
N MET A 1 -5.18 38.36 -41.65
CA MET A 1 -5.67 37.12 -41.01
C MET A 1 -4.59 36.65 -40.05
N LYS A 2 -4.89 36.60 -38.75
CA LYS A 2 -3.95 36.21 -37.67
C LYS A 2 -4.38 34.82 -37.18
N THR A 3 -3.58 33.80 -37.43
CA THR A 3 -3.79 32.47 -36.86
C THR A 3 -3.17 32.45 -35.47
N LEU A 4 -3.99 32.44 -34.43
CA LEU A 4 -3.57 32.19 -33.04
C LEU A 4 -3.44 30.68 -32.84
N LEU A 5 -2.23 30.21 -32.55
CA LEU A 5 -2.01 28.89 -31.97
C LEU A 5 -2.42 28.94 -30.49
N SER A 6 -3.46 28.19 -30.12
CA SER A 6 -3.75 27.90 -28.72
C SER A 6 -2.81 26.80 -28.23
N LEU A 7 -1.94 27.12 -27.27
CA LEU A 7 -1.32 26.14 -26.38
C LEU A 7 -2.39 25.66 -25.39
N VAL A 8 -2.76 24.38 -25.45
CA VAL A 8 -3.49 23.74 -24.36
C VAL A 8 -2.44 23.24 -23.36
N ALA A 9 -2.31 23.95 -22.24
CA ALA A 9 -1.57 23.48 -21.09
C ALA A 9 -2.36 22.33 -20.42
N ALA A 10 -1.99 21.08 -20.70
CA ALA A 10 -2.53 19.90 -20.06
C ALA A 10 -1.92 19.66 -18.66
N ALA A 11 -1.70 20.72 -17.88
CA ALA A 11 -1.07 20.65 -16.55
C ALA A 11 -2.08 20.54 -15.39
N ALA A 12 -3.39 20.44 -15.68
CA ALA A 12 -4.43 20.55 -14.66
C ALA A 12 -5.00 19.22 -14.13
N LEU A 13 -4.46 18.06 -14.49
CA LEU A 13 -4.94 16.75 -13.98
C LEU A 13 -4.04 16.10 -12.92
N LEU A 14 -2.86 16.65 -12.68
CA LEU A 14 -1.98 16.23 -11.59
C LEU A 14 -1.94 17.41 -10.62
N GLY A 15 -2.29 17.18 -9.36
CA GLY A 15 -2.20 18.19 -8.31
C GLY A 15 -0.78 18.78 -8.19
N PRO A 16 -0.57 19.77 -7.31
CA PRO A 16 0.76 20.34 -7.12
C PRO A 16 1.77 19.21 -6.85
N PRO A 17 2.96 19.22 -7.51
CA PRO A 17 3.98 18.23 -7.23
C PRO A 17 4.33 18.31 -5.74
N GLU A 18 4.26 17.17 -5.05
CA GLU A 18 4.69 17.06 -3.66
C GLU A 18 6.14 17.51 -3.52
N ALA A 19 6.51 18.02 -2.33
CA ALA A 19 7.89 18.43 -2.08
C ALA A 19 8.83 17.23 -2.39
N PRO A 20 9.93 17.42 -3.16
CA PRO A 20 10.69 16.32 -3.76
C PRO A 20 11.07 15.18 -2.80
N GLY A 21 11.35 15.49 -1.53
CA GLY A 21 11.69 14.49 -0.51
C GLY A 21 10.50 13.62 -0.08
N ARG A 22 9.30 14.19 0.06
CA ARG A 22 8.12 13.45 0.52
C ARG A 22 7.67 12.42 -0.50
N ALA A 23 7.63 12.80 -1.77
CA ALA A 23 7.27 11.87 -2.85
C ALA A 23 8.20 10.64 -2.86
N VAL A 24 9.51 10.87 -2.70
CA VAL A 24 10.50 9.81 -2.60
C VAL A 24 10.30 8.95 -1.35
N ASP A 25 10.02 9.56 -0.19
CA ASP A 25 9.73 8.81 1.05
C ASP A 25 8.48 7.94 0.92
N ASN A 26 7.41 8.48 0.33
CA ASN A 26 6.16 7.77 0.05
C ASN A 26 6.41 6.55 -0.85
N LEU A 27 7.13 6.74 -1.96
CA LEU A 27 7.48 5.67 -2.88
C LEU A 27 8.43 4.64 -2.28
N THR A 28 9.34 5.07 -1.39
CA THR A 28 10.22 4.18 -0.64
C THR A 28 9.42 3.28 0.30
N ALA A 29 8.46 3.85 1.05
CA ALA A 29 7.57 3.08 1.91
C ALA A 29 6.72 2.08 1.11
N PHE A 30 6.19 2.51 -0.05
CA PHE A 30 5.46 1.65 -0.97
C PHE A 30 6.30 0.49 -1.47
N ALA A 31 7.52 0.74 -1.96
CA ALA A 31 8.41 -0.31 -2.47
C ALA A 31 8.76 -1.35 -1.39
N ARG A 32 8.96 -0.91 -0.14
CA ARG A 32 9.19 -1.81 1.00
C ARG A 32 7.98 -2.69 1.27
N LEU A 33 6.79 -2.09 1.36
CA LEU A 33 5.56 -2.84 1.61
C LEU A 33 5.24 -3.82 0.46
N LEU A 34 5.45 -3.40 -0.79
CA LEU A 34 5.33 -4.25 -1.97
C LEU A 34 6.20 -5.51 -1.83
N GLY A 35 7.45 -5.35 -1.42
CA GLY A 35 8.36 -6.48 -1.16
C GLY A 35 7.86 -7.39 -0.03
N TYR A 36 7.41 -6.82 1.08
CA TYR A 36 6.87 -7.60 2.20
C TYR A 36 5.64 -8.41 1.80
N VAL A 37 4.69 -7.79 1.10
CA VAL A 37 3.45 -8.43 0.66
C VAL A 37 3.75 -9.52 -0.38
N ARG A 38 4.61 -9.24 -1.36
CA ARG A 38 4.95 -10.18 -2.42
C ARG A 38 5.60 -11.47 -1.94
N PHE A 39 6.49 -11.38 -0.96
CA PHE A 39 7.33 -12.51 -0.58
C PHE A 39 6.91 -13.17 0.73
N PHE A 40 6.09 -12.51 1.57
CA PHE A 40 5.81 -13.00 2.91
C PHE A 40 4.33 -13.03 3.29
N HIS A 41 3.41 -12.45 2.49
CA HIS A 41 1.99 -12.54 2.81
C HIS A 41 1.40 -13.87 2.31
N PRO A 42 0.72 -14.66 3.18
CA PRO A 42 0.31 -16.04 2.85
C PRO A 42 -1.06 -16.14 2.14
N SER A 43 -1.55 -15.06 1.54
CA SER A 43 -2.87 -15.04 0.90
C SER A 43 -2.82 -15.60 -0.53
N ASP A 44 -3.90 -16.24 -0.94
CA ASP A 44 -4.06 -16.71 -2.32
C ASP A 44 -4.09 -15.54 -3.30
N GLU A 45 -4.65 -14.40 -2.92
CA GLU A 45 -4.68 -13.19 -3.75
C GLU A 45 -3.27 -12.64 -4.02
N ALA A 46 -2.37 -12.69 -3.03
CA ALA A 46 -0.98 -12.30 -3.24
C ALA A 46 -0.24 -13.32 -4.12
N ALA A 47 -0.48 -14.63 -3.91
CA ALA A 47 0.13 -15.68 -4.74
C ALA A 47 -0.28 -15.59 -6.22
N ALA A 48 -1.51 -15.16 -6.51
CA ALA A 48 -2.05 -15.02 -7.86
C ALA A 48 -1.79 -13.64 -8.52
N ALA A 49 -1.18 -12.69 -7.81
CA ALA A 49 -1.07 -11.30 -8.28
C ALA A 49 -0.09 -11.11 -9.45
N ASP A 50 -0.45 -10.24 -10.40
CA ASP A 50 0.50 -9.66 -11.35
C ASP A 50 1.28 -8.52 -10.67
N TRP A 51 2.44 -8.84 -10.13
CA TRP A 51 3.27 -7.91 -9.38
C TRP A 51 3.80 -6.72 -10.19
N ASN A 52 3.94 -6.85 -11.52
CA ASN A 52 4.35 -5.73 -12.35
C ASN A 52 3.21 -4.70 -12.44
N ARG A 53 1.98 -5.18 -12.63
CA ARG A 53 0.80 -4.30 -12.60
C ARG A 53 0.58 -3.65 -11.24
N VAL A 54 0.74 -4.41 -10.15
CA VAL A 54 0.62 -3.86 -8.78
C VAL A 54 1.65 -2.76 -8.54
N ALA A 55 2.90 -2.96 -8.95
CA ALA A 55 3.96 -1.97 -8.78
C ALA A 55 3.65 -0.64 -9.48
N VAL A 56 3.16 -0.69 -10.73
CA VAL A 56 2.82 0.51 -11.51
C VAL A 56 1.54 1.18 -10.98
N ALA A 57 0.52 0.40 -10.64
CA ALA A 57 -0.77 0.93 -10.20
C ALA A 57 -0.72 1.63 -8.84
N GLY A 58 0.22 1.26 -7.97
CA GLY A 58 0.34 1.85 -6.63
C GLY A 58 0.97 3.24 -6.60
N ILE A 59 1.82 3.57 -7.58
CA ILE A 59 2.53 4.87 -7.66
C ILE A 59 1.57 6.07 -7.54
N PRO A 60 0.57 6.24 -8.44
CA PRO A 60 -0.31 7.41 -8.38
C PRO A 60 -1.21 7.45 -7.14
N VAL A 61 -1.32 6.34 -6.39
CA VAL A 61 -2.15 6.25 -5.17
C VAL A 61 -1.37 6.74 -3.95
N VAL A 62 -0.07 6.45 -3.86
CA VAL A 62 0.74 6.66 -2.66
C VAL A 62 1.65 7.88 -2.76
N GLU A 63 2.13 8.22 -3.96
CA GLU A 63 3.00 9.36 -4.20
C GLU A 63 2.41 10.69 -3.70
N PRO A 64 1.14 11.04 -3.98
CA PRO A 64 0.58 12.34 -3.58
C PRO A 64 0.11 12.38 -2.12
N ALA A 65 0.45 11.40 -1.28
CA ALA A 65 0.05 11.41 0.12
C ALA A 65 0.71 12.58 0.88
N ALA A 66 -0.11 13.50 1.38
CA ALA A 66 0.34 14.77 1.95
C ALA A 66 1.00 14.66 3.34
N ASP A 67 0.75 13.57 4.06
CA ASP A 67 1.25 13.34 5.42
C ASP A 67 1.36 11.84 5.74
N PRO A 68 2.07 11.45 6.82
CA PRO A 68 2.26 10.04 7.18
C PRO A 68 0.95 9.28 7.44
N ALA A 69 -0.10 9.93 7.94
CA ALA A 69 -1.37 9.29 8.20
C ALA A 69 -2.15 9.05 6.89
N ALA A 70 -2.09 9.99 5.95
CA ALA A 70 -2.61 9.83 4.59
C ALA A 70 -1.88 8.71 3.85
N LEU A 71 -0.55 8.65 3.95
CA LEU A 71 0.25 7.58 3.36
C LEU A 71 -0.14 6.21 3.92
N ALA A 72 -0.25 6.10 5.26
CA ALA A 72 -0.65 4.86 5.90
C ALA A 72 -2.03 4.36 5.42
N ARG A 73 -3.02 5.26 5.33
CA ARG A 73 -4.35 4.93 4.80
C ARG A 73 -4.30 4.50 3.34
N ALA A 74 -3.52 5.20 2.50
CA ALA A 74 -3.38 4.89 1.09
C ALA A 74 -2.74 3.50 0.88
N LEU A 75 -1.64 3.22 1.58
CA LEU A 75 -0.96 1.91 1.56
C LEU A 75 -1.87 0.78 2.03
N GLU A 76 -2.51 0.91 3.20
CA GLU A 76 -3.41 -0.12 3.73
C GLU A 76 -4.58 -0.38 2.76
N SER A 77 -5.20 0.69 2.24
CA SER A 77 -6.32 0.56 1.31
C SER A 77 -5.92 -0.09 -0.01
N PHE A 78 -4.75 0.28 -0.56
CA PHE A 78 -4.23 -0.27 -1.81
C PHE A 78 -3.90 -1.76 -1.69
N PHE A 79 -3.29 -2.18 -0.58
CA PHE A 79 -2.88 -3.58 -0.39
C PHE A 79 -3.97 -4.48 0.17
N ARG A 80 -5.05 -3.94 0.77
CA ARG A 80 -6.12 -4.74 1.38
C ARG A 80 -6.68 -5.88 0.50
N PRO A 81 -6.89 -5.72 -0.83
CA PRO A 81 -7.38 -6.82 -1.67
C PRO A 81 -6.37 -7.96 -1.85
N LEU A 82 -5.07 -7.69 -1.66
CA LEU A 82 -3.99 -8.67 -1.81
C LEU A 82 -3.56 -9.24 -0.46
N ALA A 83 -3.57 -8.41 0.58
CA ALA A 83 -3.02 -8.71 1.89
C ALA A 83 -3.99 -8.23 2.99
N PRO A 84 -5.14 -8.89 3.16
CA PRO A 84 -6.22 -8.41 4.01
C PRO A 84 -5.87 -8.32 5.50
N THR A 85 -4.78 -8.95 5.94
CA THR A 85 -4.32 -8.92 7.34
C THR A 85 -3.20 -7.92 7.59
N VAL A 86 -2.66 -7.29 6.55
CA VAL A 86 -1.67 -6.21 6.67
C VAL A 86 -2.31 -4.98 7.28
N ARG A 87 -1.61 -4.38 8.24
CA ARG A 87 -1.97 -3.10 8.87
C ARG A 87 -0.83 -2.12 8.68
N VAL A 88 -1.15 -0.88 8.31
CA VAL A 88 -0.17 0.18 8.09
C VAL A 88 -0.50 1.35 8.99
N TYR A 89 0.50 1.83 9.73
CA TYR A 89 0.34 2.96 10.64
C TYR A 89 1.65 3.77 10.71
N PRO A 90 1.58 5.09 10.98
CA PRO A 90 2.78 5.91 11.08
C PRO A 90 3.75 5.43 12.16
N THR A 91 5.05 5.54 11.90
CA THR A 91 6.08 5.30 12.91
C THR A 91 5.89 6.23 14.10
N GLY A 92 5.93 5.68 15.32
CA GLY A 92 5.67 6.45 16.55
C GLY A 92 4.19 6.79 16.79
N GLY A 93 3.30 6.44 15.86
CA GLY A 93 1.85 6.54 16.04
C GLY A 93 1.28 5.40 16.88
N ALA A 94 0.04 5.57 17.34
CA ALA A 94 -0.69 4.50 18.01
C ALA A 94 -0.90 3.31 17.06
N ARG A 95 -0.51 2.11 17.51
CA ARG A 95 -0.82 0.88 16.79
C ARG A 95 -2.34 0.67 16.81
N PRO A 96 -2.98 0.42 15.66
CA PRO A 96 -4.41 0.16 15.65
C PRO A 96 -4.72 -1.18 16.33
N GLU A 97 -5.90 -1.26 16.94
CA GLU A 97 -6.40 -2.52 17.46
C GLU A 97 -6.52 -3.56 16.34
N LEU A 98 -6.11 -4.79 16.66
CA LEU A 98 -6.23 -5.91 15.72
C LEU A 98 -7.69 -6.38 15.71
N PRO A 99 -8.27 -6.64 14.53
CA PRO A 99 -9.51 -7.40 14.43
C PRO A 99 -9.43 -8.67 15.25
N VAL A 100 -10.52 -9.03 15.93
CA VAL A 100 -10.60 -10.26 16.75
C VAL A 100 -10.18 -11.50 15.96
N ALA A 101 -10.48 -11.54 14.66
CA ALA A 101 -10.08 -12.62 13.76
C ALA A 101 -8.56 -12.80 13.61
N LEU A 102 -7.75 -11.78 13.91
CA LEU A 102 -6.28 -11.84 13.88
C LEU A 102 -5.66 -12.12 15.25
N LEU A 103 -6.47 -12.19 16.31
CA LEU A 103 -5.97 -12.53 17.63
C LEU A 103 -5.73 -14.05 17.72
N PRO A 104 -4.66 -14.49 18.41
CA PRO A 104 -4.45 -15.91 18.65
C PRO A 104 -5.63 -16.48 19.44
N VAL A 105 -6.09 -17.67 19.04
CA VAL A 105 -7.15 -18.38 19.77
C VAL A 105 -6.60 -18.85 21.12
N THR A 106 -7.08 -18.24 22.20
CA THR A 106 -6.75 -18.64 23.57
C THR A 106 -7.68 -19.76 24.05
N GLY A 107 -7.15 -20.86 24.58
CA GLY A 107 -7.95 -21.90 25.27
C GLY A 107 -8.57 -23.01 24.39
N GLY A 108 -7.97 -23.34 23.23
CA GLY A 108 -8.45 -24.41 22.36
C GLY A 108 -8.03 -25.83 22.78
N ALA A 109 -8.84 -26.84 22.41
CA ALA A 109 -8.50 -28.26 22.53
C ALA A 109 -7.14 -28.57 21.87
N PRO A 110 -6.39 -29.59 22.36
CA PRO A 110 -5.06 -29.93 21.82
C PRO A 110 -5.11 -30.13 20.31
N ARG A 111 -4.29 -29.38 19.56
CA ARG A 111 -4.22 -29.47 18.10
C ARG A 111 -3.11 -30.43 17.67
N ARG A 112 -3.42 -31.29 16.70
CA ARG A 112 -2.41 -32.15 16.05
C ARG A 112 -1.56 -31.30 15.13
N ILE A 113 -0.29 -31.11 15.48
CA ILE A 113 0.70 -30.45 14.63
C ILE A 113 1.06 -31.42 13.50
N VAL A 114 0.86 -31.01 12.26
CA VAL A 114 1.40 -31.69 11.08
C VAL A 114 2.49 -30.82 10.50
N ALA A 115 3.67 -31.39 10.32
CA ALA A 115 4.78 -30.74 9.64
C ALA A 115 5.13 -31.58 8.41
N TRP A 116 5.35 -30.91 7.29
CA TRP A 116 5.80 -31.55 6.06
C TRP A 116 7.32 -31.77 6.13
N ARG A 117 7.78 -32.90 5.60
CA ARG A 117 9.21 -33.24 5.47
C ARG A 117 9.68 -32.98 4.04
#